data_AF-A0A7X8JGN8-F1
#
_entry.id   AF-A0A7X8JGN8-F1
#
_cell.length_a   1.000
_cell.length_b   1.000
_cell.length_c   1.000
_cell.angle_alpha   90.00
_cell.angle_beta   90.00
_cell.angle_gamma   90.00
#
_symmetry.space_group_name_H-M   'P 1'
#
loop_
_entity.id
_entity.type
_entity.pdbx_description
1 polymer ?
#
loop_
_entity_poly.entity_id
_entity_poly.type
_entity_poly.pdbx_seq_one_letter_code
_entity_poly.pdbx_strand_id
1 'polypeptide(L)'
;MVFGRKAVNDSFGQEFFLVVKDTAVMDKLRDTFSGTAENDRILTVRLNMEGLDNNKEDFIRNAIDWSSTQTGYNSHIHGIALRRESLSMNGGLLFIGIFFSIIFTMCLILIMYYKQITEGYDDRDNFDIMQKVGMSDAEVKSTIRKQILLVFFSPLIIALLHTMAGFNMILGLLSTLSLFNTGLIIICGLVVTGFFAVLYGLSYSFTSRTYYRIVKQMNDDETARTIT
;
A
#
# COMPACT_ATOMS: atom_id res chain seq x y z
N MET A 1 -25.24 17.54 4.05
CA MET A 1 -24.61 16.26 4.43
C MET A 1 -25.15 15.20 3.49
N VAL A 2 -24.35 14.68 2.56
CA VAL A 2 -24.76 13.55 1.71
C VAL A 2 -24.53 12.30 2.53
N PHE A 3 -25.61 11.64 2.97
CA PHE A 3 -25.49 10.32 3.58
C PHE A 3 -25.08 9.34 2.49
N GLY A 4 -23.77 9.12 2.35
CA GLY A 4 -23.23 8.08 1.49
C GLY A 4 -23.58 6.71 2.08
N ARG A 5 -23.95 5.77 1.21
CA ARG A 5 -24.15 4.37 1.63
C ARG A 5 -22.84 3.84 2.22
N LYS A 6 -22.91 3.28 3.43
CA LYS A 6 -21.79 2.56 4.08
C LYS A 6 -21.24 1.50 3.12
N ALA A 7 -19.92 1.36 3.04
CA ALA A 7 -19.32 0.38 2.13
C ALA A 7 -19.84 -1.03 2.46
N VAL A 8 -20.14 -1.83 1.43
CA VAL A 8 -20.77 -3.16 1.61
C VAL A 8 -19.92 -4.07 2.52
N ASN A 9 -18.59 -3.88 2.49
CA ASN A 9 -17.64 -4.67 3.27
C ASN A 9 -17.26 -4.01 4.61
N ASP A 10 -17.87 -2.89 4.98
CA ASP A 10 -17.65 -2.25 6.26
C ASP A 10 -18.54 -2.92 7.34
N SER A 11 -17.97 -3.94 7.97
CA SER A 11 -18.56 -4.66 9.10
C SER A 11 -18.23 -4.03 10.45
N PHE A 12 -17.49 -2.91 10.48
CA PHE A 12 -17.05 -2.30 11.74
C PHE A 12 -18.19 -1.48 12.35
N GLY A 13 -18.56 -1.77 13.60
CA GLY A 13 -19.65 -1.06 14.31
C GLY A 13 -20.95 -1.05 13.51
N GLN A 14 -21.47 -2.22 13.13
CA GLN A 14 -22.79 -2.30 12.51
C GLN A 14 -23.88 -1.86 13.50
N GLU A 15 -24.22 -0.56 13.46
CA GLU A 15 -25.35 -0.01 14.16
C GLU A 15 -26.58 -0.07 13.25
N PHE A 16 -27.61 -0.81 13.70
CA PHE A 16 -28.90 -0.82 13.04
C PHE A 16 -29.73 0.34 13.56
N PHE A 17 -30.01 1.31 12.69
CA PHE A 17 -30.93 2.39 13.01
C PHE A 17 -32.34 1.97 12.59
N LEU A 18 -33.22 1.80 13.58
CA LEU A 18 -34.65 1.64 13.31
C LEU A 18 -35.32 3.00 13.37
N VAL A 19 -35.72 3.53 12.20
CA VAL A 19 -36.49 4.77 12.12
C VAL A 19 -37.96 4.42 12.32
N VAL A 20 -38.53 4.93 13.41
CA VAL A 20 -39.93 4.73 13.79
C VAL A 20 -40.74 6.00 13.55
N LYS A 21 -42.05 5.82 13.35
CA LYS A 21 -42.97 6.91 13.00
C LYS A 21 -43.14 7.92 14.14
N ASP A 22 -43.20 7.44 15.39
CA ASP A 22 -43.51 8.24 16.56
C ASP A 22 -42.98 7.58 17.86
N THR A 23 -43.07 8.32 18.96
CA THR A 23 -42.62 7.88 20.29
C THR A 23 -43.44 6.70 20.83
N ALA A 24 -44.71 6.54 20.42
CA ALA A 24 -45.53 5.42 20.87
C ALA A 24 -45.02 4.07 20.30
N VAL A 25 -44.53 4.07 19.06
CA VAL A 25 -43.83 2.91 18.49
C VAL A 25 -42.52 2.62 19.24
N MET A 26 -41.78 3.65 19.64
CA MET A 26 -40.57 3.47 20.47
C MET A 26 -40.89 2.85 21.83
N ASP A 27 -41.95 3.32 22.50
CA ASP A 27 -42.37 2.79 23.81
C ASP A 27 -42.79 1.32 23.70
N LYS A 28 -43.54 0.97 22.65
CA LYS A 28 -43.90 -0.43 22.37
C LYS A 28 -42.68 -1.32 22.14
N LEU A 29 -41.66 -0.82 21.44
CA LEU A 29 -40.42 -1.56 21.22
C LEU A 29 -39.66 -1.77 22.53
N ARG A 30 -39.51 -0.72 23.36
CA ARG A 30 -38.89 -0.82 24.69
C ARG A 30 -39.56 -1.92 25.52
N ASP A 31 -40.89 -1.88 25.60
CA ASP A 31 -41.67 -2.83 26.40
C ASP A 31 -41.57 -4.27 25.85
N THR A 32 -41.50 -4.44 24.52
CA THR A 32 -41.37 -5.75 23.86
C THR A 32 -40.00 -6.39 24.08
N PHE A 33 -38.94 -5.59 24.14
CA PHE A 33 -37.58 -6.07 24.41
C PHE A 33 -37.22 -6.14 25.89
N SER A 34 -38.22 -6.03 26.78
CA SER A 34 -38.04 -6.07 28.24
C SER A 34 -37.06 -5.00 28.75
N GLY A 35 -37.06 -3.82 28.13
CA GLY A 35 -36.32 -2.66 28.65
C GLY A 35 -36.97 -2.18 29.95
N THR A 36 -36.26 -2.32 31.07
CA THR A 36 -36.81 -2.03 32.41
C THR A 36 -36.36 -0.69 33.00
N ALA A 37 -35.65 0.17 32.25
CA ALA A 37 -35.09 1.40 32.82
C ALA A 37 -35.62 2.68 32.17
N GLU A 38 -35.81 3.71 33.00
CA GLU A 38 -35.97 5.11 32.55
C GLU A 38 -34.74 5.61 31.75
N ASN A 39 -33.59 4.92 31.93
CA ASN A 39 -32.35 5.08 31.17
C ASN A 39 -32.35 4.42 29.77
N ASP A 40 -33.44 3.77 29.33
CA ASP A 40 -33.50 3.11 28.01
C ASP A 40 -33.70 4.08 26.84
N ARG A 41 -33.90 5.37 27.12
CA ARG A 41 -33.98 6.43 26.12
C ARG A 41 -32.78 7.36 26.23
N ILE A 42 -31.77 7.12 25.40
CA ILE A 42 -30.62 8.01 25.26
C ILE A 42 -30.94 9.03 24.16
N LEU A 43 -31.06 10.31 24.51
CA LEU A 43 -31.10 11.39 23.54
C LEU A 43 -29.66 11.72 23.12
N THR A 44 -29.31 11.42 21.87
CA THR A 44 -28.00 11.79 21.31
C THR A 44 -28.10 13.10 20.53
N VAL A 45 -27.41 14.14 20.99
CA VAL A 45 -27.21 15.38 20.24
C VAL A 45 -25.88 15.30 19.50
N ARG A 46 -25.89 15.47 18.17
CA ARG A 46 -24.69 15.48 17.34
C ARG A 46 -24.49 16.87 16.76
N LEU A 47 -23.34 17.48 17.02
CA LEU A 47 -22.98 18.81 16.52
C LEU A 47 -21.95 18.67 15.40
N ASN A 48 -22.27 19.18 14.21
CA ASN A 48 -21.28 19.34 13.14
C ASN A 48 -20.65 20.74 13.26
N MET A 49 -19.35 20.80 13.52
CA MET A 49 -18.64 22.05 13.77
C MET A 49 -17.76 22.45 12.58
N GLU A 50 -18.05 23.60 11.99
CA GLU A 50 -17.23 24.26 10.97
C GLU A 50 -16.27 25.30 11.61
N GLY A 51 -15.22 25.71 10.90
CA GLY A 51 -14.22 26.68 11.41
C GLY A 51 -12.86 26.08 11.79
N LEU A 52 -11.99 26.89 12.41
CA LEU A 52 -10.62 26.54 12.82
C LEU A 52 -10.61 25.57 14.02
N ASP A 53 -9.65 24.64 14.04
CA ASP A 53 -9.58 23.57 15.05
C ASP A 53 -9.36 24.10 16.48
N ASN A 54 -8.59 25.17 16.67
CA ASN A 54 -8.34 25.74 18.01
C ASN A 54 -9.63 26.24 18.66
N ASN A 55 -10.47 26.96 17.90
CA ASN A 55 -11.75 27.47 18.39
C ASN A 55 -12.74 26.34 18.70
N LYS A 56 -12.61 25.19 18.03
CA LYS A 56 -13.45 24.02 18.28
C LYS A 56 -13.08 23.32 19.57
N GLU A 57 -11.79 23.20 19.89
CA GLU A 57 -11.34 22.56 21.13
C GLU A 57 -11.84 23.32 22.37
N ASP A 58 -11.75 24.65 22.35
CA ASP A 58 -12.25 25.48 23.46
C ASP A 58 -13.77 25.39 23.59
N PHE A 59 -14.49 25.43 22.47
CA PHE A 59 -15.95 25.24 22.47
C PHE A 59 -16.34 23.85 22.99
N ILE A 60 -15.69 22.79 22.53
CA ILE A 60 -15.96 21.41 22.95
C ILE A 60 -15.73 21.27 24.46
N ARG A 61 -14.62 21.80 24.99
CA ARG A 61 -14.34 21.76 26.43
C ARG A 61 -15.45 22.43 27.22
N ASN A 62 -15.80 23.67 26.87
CA ASN A 62 -16.86 24.41 27.56
C ASN A 62 -18.22 23.72 27.46
N ALA A 63 -18.54 23.14 26.29
CA ALA A 63 -19.79 22.42 26.07
C ALA A 63 -19.86 21.13 26.88
N ILE A 64 -18.74 20.38 26.99
CA ILE A 64 -18.64 19.18 27.82
C ILE A 64 -18.77 19.53 29.30
N ASP A 65 -18.04 20.55 29.76
CA ASP A 65 -18.08 21.00 31.15
C ASP A 65 -19.50 21.39 31.54
N TRP A 66 -20.17 22.22 30.72
CA TRP A 66 -21.57 22.57 30.95
C TRP A 66 -22.49 21.34 30.92
N SER A 67 -22.34 20.45 29.94
CA SER A 67 -23.20 19.27 29.80
C SER A 67 -23.08 18.31 30.98
N SER A 68 -21.86 18.16 31.53
CA SER A 68 -21.59 17.28 32.68
C SER A 68 -22.31 17.72 33.96
N THR A 69 -22.71 19.00 34.05
CA THR A 69 -23.46 19.54 35.20
C THR A 69 -24.98 19.29 35.10
N GLN A 70 -25.47 18.83 33.95
CA GLN A 70 -26.89 18.63 33.72
C GLN A 70 -27.36 17.26 34.23
N THR A 71 -28.56 17.21 34.81
CA THR A 71 -29.19 15.97 35.28
C THR A 71 -29.45 15.03 34.10
N GLY A 72 -29.07 13.75 34.23
CA GLY A 72 -29.23 12.76 33.15
C GLY A 72 -28.11 12.77 32.11
N TYR A 73 -27.02 13.50 32.35
CA TYR A 73 -25.82 13.40 31.54
C TYR A 73 -25.24 11.96 31.59
N ASN A 74 -25.03 11.37 30.41
CA ASN A 74 -24.55 10.00 30.27
C ASN A 74 -23.07 9.96 29.83
N SER A 75 -22.78 10.49 28.65
CA SER A 75 -21.45 10.46 28.04
C SER A 75 -21.30 11.51 26.94
N HIS A 76 -20.05 11.79 26.56
CA HIS A 76 -19.71 12.61 25.41
C HIS A 76 -18.67 11.89 24.54
N ILE A 77 -18.70 12.17 23.24
CA ILE A 77 -17.67 11.74 22.29
C ILE A 77 -17.29 12.97 21.47
N HIS A 78 -16.00 13.31 21.44
CA HIS A 78 -15.51 14.40 20.60
C HIS A 78 -14.61 13.86 19.48
N GLY A 79 -14.97 14.19 18.23
CA GLY A 79 -14.29 13.63 17.05
C GLY A 79 -12.88 14.18 16.80
N ILE A 80 -12.46 15.26 17.47
CA ILE A 80 -11.15 15.88 17.23
C ILE A 80 -10.00 15.00 17.72
N ALA A 81 -10.10 14.45 18.94
CA ALA A 81 -9.08 13.55 19.47
C ALA A 81 -8.97 12.27 18.63
N LEU A 82 -10.11 11.64 18.32
CA LEU A 82 -10.16 10.44 17.46
C LEU A 82 -9.56 10.70 16.07
N ARG A 83 -9.84 11.87 15.47
CA ARG A 83 -9.24 12.27 14.20
C ARG A 83 -7.72 12.45 14.31
N ARG A 84 -7.23 13.09 15.37
CA ARG A 84 -5.78 13.27 15.59
C ARG A 84 -5.07 11.94 15.79
N GLU A 85 -5.64 11.04 16.57
CA GLU A 85 -5.12 9.69 16.76
C GLU A 85 -5.06 8.92 15.43
N SER A 86 -6.16 8.93 14.67
CA SER A 86 -6.23 8.29 13.35
C SER A 86 -5.22 8.87 12.37
N LEU A 87 -5.05 10.20 12.34
CA LEU A 87 -4.06 10.87 11.50
C LEU A 87 -2.63 10.51 11.88
N SER A 88 -2.32 10.46 13.18
CA SER A 88 -1.01 10.09 13.69
C SER A 88 -0.66 8.64 13.35
N MET A 89 -1.59 7.71 13.62
CA MET A 89 -1.44 6.28 13.30
C MET A 89 -1.22 6.07 11.80
N ASN A 90 -2.11 6.62 10.97
CA ASN A 90 -2.04 6.47 9.51
C ASN A 90 -0.77 7.13 8.94
N GLY A 91 -0.39 8.30 9.47
CA GLY A 91 0.85 8.98 9.08
C GLY A 91 2.09 8.16 9.41
N GLY A 92 2.15 7.57 10.61
CA GLY A 92 3.25 6.69 11.01
C GLY A 92 3.35 5.43 10.15
N LEU A 93 2.22 4.78 9.86
CA LEU A 93 2.17 3.60 8.99
C LEU A 93 2.60 3.92 7.55
N LEU A 94 2.15 5.04 7.00
CA LEU A 94 2.57 5.49 5.67
C LEU A 94 4.07 5.79 5.63
N PHE A 95 4.60 6.46 6.65
CA PHE A 95 6.03 6.73 6.75
C PHE A 95 6.85 5.44 6.75
N ILE A 96 6.51 4.48 7.62
CA ILE A 96 7.21 3.19 7.70
C ILE A 96 7.09 2.42 6.38
N GLY A 97 5.90 2.39 5.79
CA GLY A 97 5.64 1.70 4.53
C GLY A 97 6.47 2.25 3.37
N ILE A 98 6.53 3.58 3.20
CA ILE A 98 7.35 4.22 2.16
C ILE A 98 8.84 4.02 2.44
N PHE A 99 9.27 4.19 3.69
CA PHE A 99 10.67 4.04 4.07
C PHE A 99 11.19 2.63 3.78
N PHE A 100 10.46 1.60 4.22
CA PHE A 100 10.82 0.21 3.91
C PHE A 100 10.69 -0.12 2.43
N SER A 101 9.70 0.43 1.72
CA SER A 101 9.61 0.25 0.27
C SER A 101 10.86 0.76 -0.45
N ILE A 102 11.38 1.93 -0.08
CA ILE A 102 12.61 2.49 -0.65
C ILE A 102 13.81 1.60 -0.33
N ILE A 103 13.99 1.21 0.94
CA ILE A 103 15.12 0.38 1.37
C ILE A 103 15.11 -0.98 0.66
N PHE A 104 13.98 -1.68 0.65
CA PHE A 104 13.88 -2.98 -0.02
C PHE A 104 14.07 -2.86 -1.53
N THR A 105 13.56 -1.79 -2.16
CA THR A 105 13.78 -1.56 -3.58
C THR A 105 15.26 -1.31 -3.88
N MET A 106 15.95 -0.49 -3.07
CA MET A 106 17.39 -0.28 -3.23
C MET A 106 18.19 -1.58 -3.03
N CYS A 107 17.85 -2.35 -2.00
CA CYS A 107 18.48 -3.64 -1.73
C CYS A 107 18.28 -4.62 -2.91
N LEU A 108 17.06 -4.72 -3.44
CA LEU A 108 16.76 -5.54 -4.60
C LEU A 108 17.56 -5.11 -5.84
N ILE A 109 17.63 -3.81 -6.11
CA ILE A 109 18.43 -3.26 -7.23
C ILE A 109 19.90 -3.63 -7.05
N LEU A 110 20.45 -3.49 -5.84
CA LEU A 110 21.84 -3.79 -5.55
C LEU A 110 22.16 -5.28 -5.74
N ILE A 111 21.31 -6.17 -5.21
CA ILE A 111 21.45 -7.62 -5.36
C ILE A 111 21.41 -7.99 -6.86
N MET A 112 20.44 -7.44 -7.60
CA MET A 112 20.33 -7.71 -9.04
C MET A 112 21.53 -7.18 -9.83
N TYR A 113 22.02 -5.99 -9.47
CA TYR A 113 23.21 -5.40 -10.08
C TYR A 113 24.41 -6.34 -9.93
N TYR A 114 24.74 -6.73 -8.69
CA TYR A 114 25.88 -7.62 -8.45
C TYR A 114 25.72 -8.97 -9.13
N LYS A 115 24.53 -9.56 -9.08
CA LYS A 115 24.25 -10.84 -9.74
C LYS A 115 24.54 -10.78 -11.24
N GLN A 116 24.04 -9.74 -11.93
CA GLN A 116 24.29 -9.60 -13.36
C GLN A 116 25.76 -9.35 -13.69
N ILE A 117 26.47 -8.56 -12.88
CA ILE A 117 27.89 -8.32 -13.08
C ILE A 117 28.67 -9.62 -12.97
N THR A 118 28.44 -10.41 -11.92
CA THR A 118 29.10 -11.71 -11.73
C THR A 118 28.77 -12.68 -12.87
N GLU A 119 27.49 -12.86 -13.19
CA GLU A 119 27.08 -13.71 -14.33
C GLU A 119 27.71 -13.21 -15.65
N GLY A 120 27.84 -11.90 -15.86
CA GLY A 120 28.46 -11.34 -17.06
C GLY A 120 29.96 -11.60 -17.19
N TYR A 121 30.69 -11.68 -16.07
CA TYR A 121 32.09 -12.10 -16.09
C TYR A 121 32.23 -13.60 -16.35
N ASP A 122 31.40 -14.43 -15.71
CA ASP A 122 31.44 -15.89 -15.89
C ASP A 122 31.00 -16.30 -17.32
N ASP A 123 29.98 -15.64 -17.86
CA ASP A 123 29.46 -15.90 -19.21
C ASP A 123 30.47 -15.47 -20.29
N ARG A 124 31.29 -14.45 -20.04
CA ARG A 124 32.31 -13.96 -20.99
C ARG A 124 33.27 -15.07 -21.42
N ASP A 125 33.83 -15.79 -20.45
CA ASP A 125 34.80 -16.86 -20.72
C ASP A 125 34.15 -18.02 -21.49
N ASN A 126 32.90 -18.34 -21.17
CA ASN A 126 32.11 -19.36 -21.87
C ASN A 126 31.77 -18.95 -23.30
N PHE A 127 31.43 -17.68 -23.55
CA PHE A 127 31.14 -17.17 -24.89
C PHE A 127 32.38 -17.12 -25.79
N ASP A 128 33.55 -16.76 -25.26
CA ASP A 128 34.81 -16.82 -26.00
C ASP A 128 35.11 -18.26 -26.48
N ILE A 129 34.94 -19.25 -25.60
CA ILE A 129 35.06 -20.67 -25.99
C ILE A 129 34.06 -21.02 -27.08
N MET A 130 32.78 -20.67 -26.93
CA MET A 130 31.74 -20.99 -27.92
C MET A 130 32.00 -20.36 -29.29
N GLN A 131 32.58 -19.15 -29.34
CA GLN A 131 33.00 -18.53 -30.60
C GLN A 131 34.11 -19.33 -31.28
N LYS A 132 35.09 -19.82 -30.52
CA LYS A 132 36.17 -20.69 -31.03
C LYS A 132 35.67 -22.01 -31.61
N VAL A 133 34.49 -22.50 -31.18
CA VAL A 133 33.86 -23.71 -31.73
C VAL A 133 32.84 -23.42 -32.84
N GLY A 134 32.65 -22.17 -33.24
CA GLY A 134 31.86 -21.77 -34.42
C GLY A 134 30.59 -20.95 -34.15
N MET A 135 30.36 -20.50 -32.91
CA MET A 135 29.22 -19.62 -32.61
C MET A 135 29.47 -18.20 -33.16
N SER A 136 28.49 -17.65 -33.88
CA SER A 136 28.60 -16.28 -34.41
C SER A 136 28.32 -15.20 -33.36
N ASP A 137 28.86 -13.99 -33.55
CA ASP A 137 28.58 -12.83 -32.69
C ASP A 137 27.08 -12.51 -32.54
N ALA A 138 26.31 -12.73 -33.62
CA ALA A 138 24.87 -12.50 -33.64
C ALA A 138 24.14 -13.49 -32.71
N GLU A 139 24.58 -14.75 -32.68
CA GLU A 139 24.05 -15.76 -31.77
C GLU A 139 24.43 -15.43 -30.33
N VAL A 140 25.67 -15.00 -30.07
CA VAL A 140 26.13 -14.64 -28.71
C VAL A 140 25.24 -13.53 -28.15
N LYS A 141 25.05 -12.45 -28.91
CA LYS A 141 24.22 -11.31 -28.50
C LYS A 141 22.76 -11.71 -28.26
N SER A 142 22.21 -12.61 -29.08
CA SER A 142 20.84 -13.11 -28.95
C SER A 142 20.66 -13.95 -27.68
N THR A 143 21.60 -14.85 -27.40
CA THR A 143 21.60 -15.72 -26.21
C THR A 143 21.69 -14.88 -24.94
N ILE A 144 22.64 -13.94 -24.87
CA ILE A 144 22.79 -12.99 -23.76
C ILE A 144 21.48 -12.25 -23.50
N ARG A 145 20.84 -11.72 -24.56
CA ARG A 145 19.60 -10.96 -24.40
C ARG A 145 18.50 -11.79 -23.75
N LYS A 146 18.34 -13.04 -24.16
CA LYS A 146 17.31 -13.95 -23.62
C LYS A 146 17.58 -14.30 -22.17
N GLN A 147 18.83 -14.60 -21.81
CA GLN A 147 19.23 -14.95 -20.45
C GLN A 147 18.98 -13.79 -19.48
N ILE A 148 19.47 -12.60 -19.79
CA ILE A 148 19.26 -11.41 -18.96
C ILE A 148 17.76 -11.13 -18.81
N LEU A 149 16.98 -11.25 -19.89
CA LEU A 149 15.54 -11.00 -19.84
C LEU A 149 14.83 -12.01 -18.94
N LEU A 150 15.13 -13.31 -19.04
CA LEU A 150 14.54 -14.34 -18.18
C LEU A 150 14.90 -14.16 -16.70
N VAL A 151 16.19 -13.91 -16.42
CA VAL A 151 16.68 -13.71 -15.04
C VAL A 151 16.06 -12.46 -14.42
N PHE A 152 15.83 -11.41 -15.22
CA PHE A 152 15.24 -10.17 -14.72
C PHE A 152 13.71 -10.21 -14.59
N PHE A 153 13.00 -10.84 -15.53
CA PHE A 153 11.54 -10.88 -15.48
C PHE A 153 11.00 -11.88 -14.44
N SER A 154 11.73 -12.97 -14.16
CA SER A 154 11.24 -13.99 -13.23
C SER A 154 10.91 -13.46 -11.82
N PRO A 155 11.73 -12.60 -11.17
CA PRO A 155 11.40 -12.11 -9.84
C PRO A 155 10.28 -11.09 -9.86
N LEU A 156 10.13 -10.32 -10.95
CA LEU A 156 9.00 -9.41 -11.13
C LEU A 156 7.67 -10.18 -11.20
N ILE A 157 7.62 -11.26 -11.98
CA ILE A 157 6.41 -12.10 -12.09
C ILE A 157 6.06 -12.71 -10.73
N ILE A 158 7.06 -13.25 -10.02
CA ILE A 158 6.84 -13.83 -8.68
C ILE A 158 6.34 -12.77 -7.70
N ALA A 159 6.90 -11.55 -7.72
CA ALA A 159 6.45 -10.46 -6.88
C ALA A 159 4.99 -10.09 -7.16
N LEU A 160 4.60 -9.97 -8.43
CA LEU A 160 3.21 -9.68 -8.81
C LEU A 160 2.25 -10.78 -8.34
N LEU A 161 2.60 -12.06 -8.55
CA LEU A 161 1.80 -13.19 -8.09
C LEU A 161 1.69 -13.23 -6.56
N HIS A 162 2.78 -12.94 -5.85
CA HIS A 162 2.79 -12.86 -4.38
C HIS A 162 1.87 -11.74 -3.88
N THR A 163 1.92 -10.55 -4.50
CA THR A 163 1.01 -9.44 -4.19
C THR A 163 -0.45 -9.80 -4.45
N MET A 164 -0.74 -10.46 -5.58
CA MET A 164 -2.09 -10.92 -5.90
C MET A 164 -2.62 -11.93 -4.88
N ALA A 165 -1.79 -12.92 -4.49
CA ALA A 165 -2.16 -13.91 -3.47
C ALA A 165 -2.41 -13.27 -2.10
N GLY A 166 -1.59 -12.27 -1.73
CA GLY A 166 -1.73 -11.53 -0.48
C GLY A 166 -2.84 -10.47 -0.46
N PHE A 167 -3.52 -10.21 -1.58
CA PHE A 167 -4.42 -9.06 -1.70
C PHE A 167 -5.59 -9.10 -0.71
N ASN A 168 -6.17 -10.28 -0.46
CA ASN A 168 -7.23 -10.44 0.54
C ASN A 168 -6.76 -10.10 1.96
N MET A 169 -5.51 -10.46 2.30
CA MET A 169 -4.90 -10.09 3.59
C MET A 169 -4.71 -8.58 3.68
N ILE A 170 -4.28 -7.93 2.59
CA ILE A 170 -4.13 -6.46 2.53
C ILE A 170 -5.49 -5.78 2.77
N LEU A 171 -6.58 -6.26 2.15
CA LEU A 171 -7.92 -5.74 2.39
C LEU A 171 -8.32 -5.87 3.87
N GLY A 172 -8.03 -7.01 4.50
CA GLY A 172 -8.28 -7.22 5.93
C GLY A 172 -7.48 -6.28 6.83
N LEU A 173 -6.19 -6.10 6.55
CA LEU A 173 -5.32 -5.18 7.29
C LEU A 173 -5.76 -3.73 7.14
N LEU A 174 -6.16 -3.29 5.94
CA LEU A 174 -6.64 -1.93 5.72
C LEU A 174 -8.02 -1.71 6.36
N SER A 175 -8.85 -2.75 6.44
CA SER A 175 -10.14 -2.70 7.15
C SER A 175 -9.98 -2.40 8.65
N THR A 176 -8.90 -2.83 9.31
CA THR A 176 -8.66 -2.50 10.73
C THR A 176 -8.31 -1.02 10.92
N LEU A 177 -7.80 -0.37 9.87
CA LEU A 177 -7.53 1.07 9.82
C LEU A 177 -8.73 1.89 9.33
N SER A 178 -9.92 1.29 9.33
CA SER A 178 -11.16 1.89 8.82
C SER A 178 -11.12 2.26 7.32
N LEU A 179 -10.32 1.56 6.52
CA LEU A 179 -10.24 1.75 5.06
C LEU A 179 -10.97 0.61 4.34
N PHE A 180 -12.23 0.86 3.97
CA PHE A 180 -13.12 -0.17 3.40
C PHE A 180 -13.36 -0.04 1.89
N ASN A 181 -12.87 1.05 1.26
CA ASN A 181 -13.11 1.27 -0.16
C ASN A 181 -12.19 0.37 -1.01
N THR A 182 -12.64 -0.85 -1.27
CA THR A 182 -11.91 -1.85 -2.07
C THR A 182 -11.51 -1.32 -3.44
N GLY A 183 -12.39 -0.56 -4.12
CA GLY A 183 -12.07 0.02 -5.42
C GLY A 183 -10.89 0.99 -5.36
N LEU A 184 -10.87 1.86 -4.36
CA LEU A 184 -9.76 2.78 -4.12
C LEU A 184 -8.47 2.02 -3.77
N ILE A 185 -8.57 0.98 -2.93
CA ILE A 185 -7.43 0.14 -2.55
C ILE A 185 -6.83 -0.54 -3.79
N ILE A 186 -7.66 -1.08 -4.69
CA ILE A 186 -7.19 -1.68 -5.95
C ILE A 186 -6.49 -0.62 -6.82
N ILE A 187 -7.07 0.56 -7.00
CA ILE A 187 -6.47 1.63 -7.81
C ILE A 187 -5.11 2.04 -7.24
N CYS A 188 -5.03 2.29 -5.93
CA CYS A 188 -3.77 2.62 -5.26
C CYS A 188 -2.75 1.49 -5.40
N GLY A 189 -3.17 0.23 -5.23
CA GLY A 189 -2.33 -0.94 -5.45
C GLY A 189 -1.75 -0.98 -6.86
N LEU A 190 -2.59 -0.80 -7.88
CA LEU A 190 -2.16 -0.76 -9.28
C LEU A 190 -1.16 0.37 -9.57
N VAL A 191 -1.38 1.56 -8.99
CA VAL A 191 -0.46 2.70 -9.14
C VAL A 191 0.89 2.38 -8.50
N VAL A 192 0.92 1.83 -7.29
CA VAL A 192 2.17 1.45 -6.60
C VAL A 192 2.90 0.33 -7.35
N THR A 193 2.17 -0.70 -7.79
CA THR A 193 2.73 -1.79 -8.60
C THR A 193 3.29 -1.26 -9.93
N GLY A 194 2.59 -0.34 -10.60
CA GLY A 194 3.06 0.30 -11.82
C GLY A 194 4.34 1.12 -11.60
N PHE A 195 4.37 1.92 -10.53
CA PHE A 195 5.56 2.68 -10.15
C PHE A 195 6.76 1.76 -9.84
N PHE A 196 6.54 0.69 -9.08
CA PHE A 196 7.56 -0.33 -8.81
C PHE A 196 8.07 -0.98 -10.10
N ALA A 197 7.18 -1.37 -11.02
CA ALA A 197 7.55 -1.96 -12.31
C ALA A 197 8.39 -0.99 -13.17
N VAL A 198 8.06 0.30 -13.16
CA VAL A 198 8.85 1.34 -13.85
C VAL A 198 10.25 1.47 -13.25
N LEU A 199 10.37 1.58 -11.92
CA LEU A 199 11.67 1.65 -11.25
C LEU A 199 12.51 0.39 -11.51
N TYR A 200 11.86 -0.77 -11.48
CA TYR A 200 12.51 -2.05 -11.77
C TYR A 200 12.96 -2.12 -13.24
N GLY A 201 12.15 -1.69 -14.20
CA GLY A 201 12.53 -1.60 -15.62
C GLY A 201 13.65 -0.58 -15.91
N LEU A 202 13.71 0.52 -15.14
CA LEU A 202 14.84 1.45 -15.18
C LEU A 202 16.11 0.77 -14.69
N SER A 203 16.05 0.03 -13.58
CA SER A 203 17.17 -0.76 -13.07
C SER A 203 17.67 -1.77 -14.12
N TYR A 204 16.78 -2.51 -14.79
CA TYR A 204 17.15 -3.37 -15.93
C TYR A 204 17.94 -2.63 -16.98
N SER A 205 17.44 -1.46 -17.39
CA SER A 205 18.03 -0.67 -18.45
C SER A 205 19.44 -0.19 -18.09
N PHE A 206 19.68 0.14 -16.82
CA PHE A 206 21.00 0.49 -16.33
C PHE A 206 21.93 -0.73 -16.26
N THR A 207 21.49 -1.83 -15.64
CA THR A 207 22.34 -2.99 -15.40
C THR A 207 22.68 -3.74 -16.70
N SER A 208 21.72 -3.91 -17.61
CA SER A 208 21.94 -4.58 -18.91
C SER A 208 22.95 -3.82 -19.78
N ARG A 209 22.96 -2.48 -19.75
CA ARG A 209 23.98 -1.68 -20.45
C ARG A 209 25.38 -1.94 -19.90
N THR A 210 25.51 -2.07 -18.59
CA THR A 210 26.79 -2.38 -17.94
C THR A 210 27.23 -3.80 -18.30
N TYR A 211 26.33 -4.79 -18.23
CA TYR A 211 26.59 -6.16 -18.67
C TYR A 211 27.09 -6.20 -20.12
N TYR A 212 26.37 -5.57 -21.05
CA TYR A 212 26.76 -5.55 -22.47
C TYR A 212 28.12 -4.85 -22.69
N ARG A 213 28.44 -3.82 -21.92
CA ARG A 213 29.74 -3.14 -22.00
C ARG A 213 30.88 -4.07 -21.55
N ILE A 214 30.69 -4.81 -20.46
CA ILE A 214 31.68 -5.76 -19.94
C ILE A 214 31.98 -6.85 -20.97
N VAL A 215 30.94 -7.43 -21.57
CA VAL A 215 31.10 -8.46 -22.60
C VAL A 215 31.76 -7.88 -23.87
N LYS A 216 31.39 -6.66 -24.29
CA LYS A 216 31.89 -6.07 -25.53
C LYS A 216 33.33 -5.54 -25.46
N GLN A 217 33.79 -5.02 -24.31
CA GLN A 217 35.11 -4.38 -24.20
C GLN A 217 36.30 -5.32 -24.48
N MET A 218 36.15 -6.64 -24.49
CA MET A 218 37.25 -7.55 -24.89
C MET A 218 37.37 -7.80 -26.39
N ASN A 219 36.26 -7.77 -27.16
CA ASN A 219 36.34 -7.97 -28.61
C ASN A 219 37.24 -6.91 -29.25
N ASP A 220 37.19 -5.67 -28.76
CA ASP A 220 38.00 -4.56 -29.29
C ASP A 220 39.48 -4.66 -28.84
N ASP A 221 39.76 -5.08 -27.59
CA ASP A 221 41.12 -5.24 -27.05
C ASP A 221 41.88 -6.47 -27.60
N GLU A 222 41.18 -7.58 -27.86
CA GLU A 222 41.75 -8.80 -28.43
C GLU A 222 41.99 -8.63 -29.95
N THR A 223 41.09 -7.93 -30.65
CA THR A 223 41.32 -7.52 -32.05
C THR A 223 42.51 -6.57 -32.15
N ALA A 224 42.68 -5.63 -31.22
CA ALA A 224 43.82 -4.72 -31.19
C ALA A 224 45.17 -5.44 -30.94
N ARG A 225 45.18 -6.50 -30.12
CA ARG A 225 46.39 -7.32 -29.86
C ARG A 225 46.73 -8.30 -30.97
N THR A 226 45.77 -8.66 -31.83
CA THR A 226 46.01 -9.60 -32.95
C THR A 226 46.57 -8.89 -34.19
N ILE A 227 46.49 -7.55 -34.24
CA ILE A 227 46.93 -6.72 -35.38
C ILE A 227 48.31 -6.05 -35.15
N THR A 228 48.82 -6.09 -33.91
CA THR A 228 50.19 -5.64 -33.54
C THR A 228 51.15 -6.81 -33.39
#